data_AF-A0A9P5ZP12-F1
#
_entry.id   AF-A0A9P5ZP12-F1
#
_cell.length_a   1.000
_cell.length_b   1.000
_cell.length_c   1.000
_cell.angle_alpha   90.00
_cell.angle_beta   90.00
_cell.angle_gamma   90.00
#
_symmetry.space_group_name_H-M   'P 1'
#
loop_
_entity.id
_entity.type
_entity.pdbx_description
1 polymer ?
#
loop_
_entity_poly.entity_id
_entity_poly.type
_entity_poly.pdbx_seq_one_letter_code
_entity_poly.pdbx_strand_id
1 'polypeptide(L)'
;MTGLFPTPLPSNFEPKAGSLSDRCRSSYDRVVSLERRLMRRNLEHRDLPPIRVLGYILLEQLSPGGIEHLARSIQSCLDSDDASLTGLGRFYAKYFVKICDFLSAAPQGRSRSKRSFSVYRQQGRTPAPSLHPSRPSFDQKRELFLVLLVTPGSLSHGAARQLVNVLLSRKMCHTLKMIDS
;
A
#
# COMPACT_ATOMS: atom_id res chain seq x y z
N MET A 1 20.40 13.55 13.54
CA MET A 1 19.00 13.53 13.05
C MET A 1 18.92 12.56 11.88
N THR A 2 18.76 11.27 12.16
CA THR A 2 18.59 10.24 11.12
C THR A 2 17.14 10.27 10.67
N GLY A 3 16.88 10.99 9.57
CA GLY A 3 15.56 11.05 8.96
C GLY A 3 15.08 9.64 8.61
N LEU A 4 13.80 9.37 8.89
CA LEU A 4 13.07 8.14 8.57
C LEU A 4 12.87 7.99 7.05
N PHE A 5 13.97 7.93 6.32
CA PHE A 5 13.91 7.56 4.92
C PHE A 5 13.84 6.04 4.83
N PRO A 6 12.97 5.48 3.97
CA PRO A 6 12.99 4.04 3.70
C PRO A 6 14.42 3.65 3.32
N THR A 7 14.91 2.50 3.78
CA THR A 7 16.27 2.04 3.47
C THR A 7 16.49 1.98 1.95
N PRO A 8 17.73 2.14 1.47
CA PRO A 8 18.04 1.94 0.06
C PRO A 8 17.59 0.57 -0.44
N LEU A 9 17.18 0.48 -1.70
CA LEU A 9 16.77 -0.81 -2.26
C LEU A 9 17.99 -1.75 -2.29
N PRO A 10 17.81 -3.04 -1.94
CA PRO A 10 18.88 -4.01 -2.05
C PRO A 10 19.32 -4.14 -3.52
N SER A 11 20.62 -4.33 -3.74
CA SER A 11 21.12 -4.52 -5.11
C SER A 11 20.78 -5.91 -5.67
N ASN A 12 20.43 -6.85 -4.80
CA ASN A 12 20.10 -8.21 -5.15
C ASN A 12 18.58 -8.36 -5.06
N PHE A 13 17.95 -8.74 -6.17
CA PHE A 13 16.53 -9.05 -6.21
C PHE A 13 16.29 -10.47 -5.71
N GLU A 14 15.95 -10.60 -4.43
CA GLU A 14 15.56 -11.86 -3.77
C GLU A 14 14.12 -11.75 -3.24
N PRO A 15 13.11 -12.19 -4.03
CA PRO A 15 11.72 -12.16 -3.58
C PRO A 15 11.47 -13.23 -2.50
N LYS A 16 10.65 -12.89 -1.49
CA LYS A 16 10.45 -13.74 -0.29
C LYS A 16 9.71 -15.07 -0.52
N ALA A 17 9.02 -15.26 -1.64
CA ALA A 17 8.29 -16.49 -1.97
C ALA A 17 8.16 -16.71 -3.48
N GLY A 18 8.74 -17.81 -3.97
CA GLY A 18 8.44 -18.35 -5.29
C GLY A 18 9.15 -17.70 -6.47
N SER A 19 9.06 -18.40 -7.61
CA SER A 19 9.55 -17.96 -8.91
C SER A 19 8.70 -16.79 -9.42
N LEU A 20 9.22 -15.57 -9.29
CA LEU A 20 8.63 -14.40 -9.95
C LEU A 20 8.92 -14.42 -11.45
N SER A 21 8.05 -13.78 -12.23
CA SER A 21 8.27 -13.60 -13.66
C SER A 21 9.49 -12.71 -13.94
N ASP A 22 10.19 -12.95 -15.05
CA ASP A 22 11.29 -12.10 -15.53
C ASP A 22 10.88 -10.63 -15.63
N ARG A 23 9.59 -10.39 -15.88
CA ARG A 23 8.96 -9.08 -15.89
C ARG A 23 9.14 -8.35 -14.56
N CYS A 24 8.90 -9.03 -13.44
CA CYS A 24 9.03 -8.43 -12.11
C CYS A 24 10.48 -8.06 -11.81
N ARG A 25 11.43 -8.95 -12.17
CA ARG A 25 12.86 -8.69 -12.04
C ARG A 25 13.30 -7.49 -12.87
N SER A 26 12.92 -7.45 -14.15
CA SER A 26 13.19 -6.32 -15.04
C SER A 26 12.61 -5.00 -14.52
N SER A 27 11.37 -5.01 -14.01
CA SER A 27 10.76 -3.83 -13.39
C SER A 27 11.50 -3.40 -12.13
N TYR A 28 11.97 -4.34 -11.31
CA TYR A 28 12.76 -4.04 -10.12
C TYR A 28 14.11 -3.41 -10.46
N ASP A 29 14.85 -3.98 -11.41
CA ASP A 29 16.15 -3.47 -11.86
C ASP A 29 16.02 -2.04 -12.39
N ARG A 30 14.89 -1.74 -13.05
CA ARG A 30 14.57 -0.39 -13.51
C ARG A 30 14.36 0.59 -12.36
N VAL A 31 13.62 0.21 -11.33
CA VAL A 31 13.41 1.02 -10.12
C VAL A 31 14.74 1.26 -9.39
N VAL A 32 15.58 0.23 -9.23
CA VAL A 32 16.91 0.35 -8.62
C VAL A 32 17.82 1.27 -9.44
N SER A 33 17.78 1.14 -10.76
CA SER A 33 18.55 2.00 -11.66
C SER A 33 18.15 3.46 -11.51
N LEU A 34 16.84 3.75 -11.43
CA LEU A 34 16.35 5.11 -11.18
C LEU A 34 16.76 5.60 -9.79
N GLU A 35 16.65 4.80 -8.73
CA GLU A 35 17.10 5.18 -7.39
C GLU A 35 18.57 5.61 -7.41
N ARG A 36 19.44 4.80 -8.04
CA ARG A 36 20.87 5.10 -8.16
C ARG A 36 21.10 6.40 -8.94
N ARG A 37 20.34 6.66 -10.02
CA ARG A 37 20.42 7.93 -10.76
C ARG A 37 20.02 9.12 -9.88
N LEU A 38 18.91 9.02 -9.15
CA LEU A 38 18.43 10.07 -8.26
C LEU A 38 19.42 10.36 -7.13
N MET A 39 20.03 9.32 -6.54
CA MET A 39 21.10 9.47 -5.55
C MET A 39 22.32 10.22 -6.12
N ARG A 40 22.78 9.86 -7.33
CA ARG A 40 23.95 10.51 -7.96
C ARG A 40 23.71 11.98 -8.28
N ARG A 41 22.49 12.33 -8.72
CA ARG A 41 22.14 13.71 -9.04
C ARG A 41 22.03 14.61 -7.81
N ASN A 42 22.09 14.05 -6.60
CA ASN A 42 21.85 14.74 -5.33
C ASN A 42 20.54 15.56 -5.36
N LEU A 43 19.57 15.10 -6.18
CA LEU A 43 18.27 15.73 -6.32
C LEU A 43 17.46 15.51 -5.05
N GLU A 44 16.51 16.42 -4.81
CA GLU A 44 15.77 16.50 -3.55
C GLU A 44 15.33 15.13 -3.03
N HIS A 45 15.59 14.89 -1.74
CA HIS A 45 15.17 13.70 -0.99
C HIS A 45 13.66 13.38 -1.08
N ARG A 46 12.86 14.22 -1.72
CA ARG A 46 11.42 14.04 -1.92
C ARG A 46 11.06 12.93 -2.91
N ASP A 47 11.93 12.65 -3.89
CA ASP A 47 11.60 11.70 -4.96
C ASP A 47 12.11 10.27 -4.70
N LEU A 48 13.08 10.13 -3.80
CA LEU A 48 13.60 8.82 -3.39
C LEU A 48 12.55 7.93 -2.68
N PRO A 49 11.76 8.41 -1.70
CA PRO A 49 10.80 7.55 -1.00
C PRO A 49 9.75 6.92 -1.94
N PRO A 50 9.10 7.67 -2.86
CA PRO A 50 8.19 7.08 -3.84
C PRO A 50 8.79 5.92 -4.64
N ILE A 51 10.03 6.05 -5.11
CA ILE A 51 10.72 5.01 -5.88
C ILE A 51 11.02 3.79 -5.02
N ARG A 52 11.48 4.01 -3.78
CA ARG A 52 11.71 2.91 -2.82
C ARG A 52 10.44 2.15 -2.50
N VAL A 53 9.30 2.84 -2.35
CA VAL A 53 8.02 2.17 -2.13
C VAL A 53 7.72 1.18 -3.25
N LEU A 54 7.92 1.53 -4.52
CA LEU A 54 7.72 0.61 -5.64
C LEU A 54 8.61 -0.63 -5.54
N GLY A 55 9.91 -0.42 -5.27
CA GLY A 55 10.87 -1.52 -5.16
C GLY A 55 10.53 -2.46 -4.00
N TYR A 56 10.14 -1.92 -2.84
CA TYR A 56 9.71 -2.74 -1.71
C TYR A 56 8.38 -3.46 -1.96
N ILE A 57 7.44 -2.86 -2.69
CA ILE A 57 6.20 -3.57 -3.05
C ILE A 57 6.50 -4.80 -3.93
N LEU A 58 7.45 -4.69 -4.85
CA LEU A 58 7.90 -5.83 -5.67
C LEU A 58 8.60 -6.92 -4.83
N LEU A 59 9.32 -6.54 -3.78
CA LEU A 59 10.04 -7.47 -2.89
C LEU A 59 9.16 -8.14 -1.82
N GLU A 60 8.28 -7.36 -1.18
CA GLU A 60 7.47 -7.78 -0.03
C GLU A 60 6.21 -8.56 -0.42
N GLN A 61 6.03 -8.79 -1.72
CA GLN A 61 5.07 -9.73 -2.27
C GLN A 61 3.61 -9.43 -1.91
N LEU A 62 3.06 -8.42 -2.57
CA LEU A 62 1.61 -8.35 -2.74
C LEU A 62 1.08 -9.63 -3.42
N SER A 63 -0.25 -9.77 -3.50
CA SER A 63 -0.85 -10.87 -4.27
C SER A 63 -0.20 -10.99 -5.66
N PRO A 64 0.01 -12.20 -6.21
CA PRO A 64 0.72 -12.39 -7.48
C PRO A 64 0.19 -11.49 -8.61
N GLY A 65 -1.14 -11.36 -8.72
CA GLY A 65 -1.78 -10.47 -9.69
C GLY A 65 -1.50 -8.98 -9.44
N GLY A 66 -1.36 -8.56 -8.18
CA GLY A 66 -0.99 -7.20 -7.82
C GLY A 66 0.46 -6.87 -8.22
N ILE A 67 1.39 -7.81 -8.00
CA ILE A 67 2.80 -7.65 -8.42
C ILE A 67 2.89 -7.56 -9.94
N GLU A 68 2.22 -8.45 -10.68
CA GLU A 68 2.24 -8.43 -12.14
C GLU A 68 1.63 -7.14 -12.71
N HIS A 69 0.53 -6.68 -12.12
CA HIS A 69 -0.07 -5.40 -12.49
C HIS A 69 0.90 -4.25 -12.27
N LEU A 70 1.53 -4.17 -11.09
CA LEU A 70 2.54 -3.16 -10.79
C LEU A 70 3.73 -3.24 -11.75
N ALA A 71 4.26 -4.45 -12.00
CA ALA A 71 5.38 -4.65 -12.91
C ALA A 71 5.04 -4.15 -14.33
N ARG A 72 3.82 -4.43 -14.80
CA ARG A 72 3.30 -3.91 -16.09
C ARG A 72 3.18 -2.39 -16.07
N SER A 73 2.67 -1.80 -14.99
CA SER A 73 2.59 -0.34 -14.84
C SER A 73 3.98 0.31 -14.88
N ILE A 74 4.96 -0.26 -14.19
CA ILE A 74 6.35 0.22 -14.22
C ILE A 74 6.90 0.15 -15.64
N GLN A 75 6.69 -0.95 -16.36
CA GLN A 75 7.15 -1.10 -17.73
C GLN A 75 6.48 -0.14 -18.71
N SER A 76 5.22 0.24 -18.46
CA SER A 76 4.50 1.20 -19.30
C SER A 76 5.00 2.64 -19.15
N CYS A 77 5.71 2.98 -18.06
CA CYS A 77 6.42 4.24 -17.95
C CYS A 77 7.53 4.28 -19.01
N LEU A 78 7.80 5.42 -19.64
CA LEU A 78 8.89 5.56 -20.60
C LEU A 78 10.23 5.70 -19.87
N ASP A 79 11.32 5.15 -20.42
CA ASP A 79 12.66 5.24 -19.80
C ASP A 79 13.21 6.67 -19.75
N SER A 80 12.75 7.52 -20.67
CA SER A 80 13.07 8.94 -20.73
C SER A 80 12.32 9.77 -19.69
N ASP A 81 11.26 9.24 -19.08
CA ASP A 81 10.38 9.96 -18.17
C ASP A 81 10.48 9.45 -16.73
N ASP A 82 11.53 9.89 -16.03
CA ASP A 82 11.73 9.67 -14.60
C ASP A 82 10.53 10.18 -13.75
N ALA A 83 9.81 11.20 -14.22
CA ALA A 83 8.69 11.81 -13.51
C ALA A 83 7.46 10.91 -13.51
N SER A 84 7.18 10.18 -14.60
CA SER A 84 6.10 9.20 -14.66
C SER A 84 6.27 8.08 -13.62
N LEU A 85 7.47 7.52 -13.50
CA LEU A 85 7.77 6.43 -12.56
C LEU A 85 7.74 6.93 -11.11
N THR A 86 8.22 8.15 -10.87
CA THR A 86 8.10 8.81 -9.56
C THR A 86 6.64 9.09 -9.21
N GLY A 87 5.83 9.53 -10.17
CA GLY A 87 4.39 9.74 -10.03
C GLY A 87 3.65 8.45 -9.65
N LEU A 88 4.01 7.34 -10.29
CA LEU A 88 3.51 6.00 -9.94
C LEU A 88 3.88 5.66 -8.49
N GLY A 89 5.13 5.89 -8.08
CA GLY A 89 5.56 5.71 -6.69
C GLY A 89 4.75 6.53 -5.70
N ARG A 90 4.45 7.79 -6.04
CA ARG A 90 3.64 8.69 -5.20
C ARG A 90 2.21 8.19 -5.09
N PHE A 91 1.64 7.67 -6.18
CA PHE A 91 0.33 7.03 -6.17
C PHE A 91 0.32 5.86 -5.18
N TYR A 92 1.25 4.90 -5.32
CA TYR A 92 1.28 3.75 -4.42
C TYR A 92 1.56 4.13 -2.96
N ALA A 93 2.48 5.06 -2.70
CA ALA A 93 2.73 5.58 -1.36
C ALA A 93 1.48 6.21 -0.74
N LYS A 94 0.75 7.02 -1.52
CA LYS A 94 -0.46 7.71 -1.04
C LYS A 94 -1.60 6.75 -0.72
N TYR A 95 -1.80 5.70 -1.52
CA TYR A 95 -2.97 4.84 -1.40
C TYR A 95 -2.70 3.53 -0.65
N PHE A 96 -1.47 3.02 -0.63
CA PHE A 96 -1.14 1.72 -0.04
C PHE A 96 -0.30 1.84 1.23
N VAL A 97 0.59 2.83 1.31
CA VAL A 97 1.45 3.01 2.50
C VAL A 97 0.75 3.85 3.58
N LYS A 98 -0.01 4.90 3.22
CA LYS A 98 -0.76 5.71 4.19
C LYS A 98 -1.86 4.95 4.95
N ILE A 99 -2.33 3.82 4.44
CA ILE A 99 -3.30 2.98 5.16
C ILE A 99 -2.67 2.46 6.47
N CYS A 100 -1.34 2.27 6.52
CA CYS A 100 -0.64 1.85 7.73
C CYS A 100 -0.59 2.95 8.81
N ASP A 101 -0.58 4.23 8.42
CA ASP A 101 -0.62 5.36 9.37
C ASP A 101 -2.01 5.52 10.02
N PHE A 102 -3.07 5.28 9.25
CA PHE A 102 -4.46 5.47 9.73
C PHE A 102 -4.91 4.37 10.71
N LEU A 103 -4.34 3.16 10.60
CA LEU A 103 -4.61 2.07 11.53
C LEU A 103 -3.84 2.19 12.86
N SER A 104 -2.89 3.14 12.96
CA SER A 104 -2.11 3.40 14.18
C SER A 104 -2.64 4.57 15.03
N ALA A 105 -3.61 5.33 14.54
CA ALA A 105 -4.18 6.47 15.25
C ALA A 105 -5.39 6.04 16.12
N ALA A 106 -5.12 5.34 17.22
CA ALA A 106 -6.03 5.39 18.36
C ALA A 106 -6.00 6.83 18.93
N PRO A 107 -7.13 7.40 19.38
CA PRO A 107 -7.15 8.75 19.91
C PRO A 107 -6.57 8.70 21.33
N GLN A 108 -5.31 9.07 21.47
CA GLN A 108 -4.80 9.52 22.76
C GLN A 108 -4.12 10.87 22.63
N GLY A 109 -4.76 11.84 23.29
CA GLY A 109 -4.10 12.91 24.03
C GLY A 109 -3.06 13.75 23.28
N ARG A 110 -3.44 15.00 23.01
CA ARG A 110 -2.58 16.14 22.72
C ARG A 110 -1.19 16.02 23.40
N SER A 111 -0.16 15.70 22.64
CA SER A 111 1.21 16.13 22.96
C SER A 111 2.06 16.21 21.70
N ARG A 112 2.53 17.42 21.39
CA ARG A 112 3.54 17.69 20.36
C ARG A 112 4.89 17.20 20.89
N SER A 113 5.26 15.96 20.60
CA SER A 113 6.65 15.51 20.73
C SER A 113 7.04 14.59 19.57
N LYS A 114 8.30 14.73 19.17
CA LYS A 114 8.96 14.19 17.99
C LYS A 114 8.63 12.70 17.79
N ARG A 115 7.93 12.37 16.70
CA ARG A 115 7.56 10.99 16.36
C ARG A 115 8.74 10.27 15.71
N SER A 116 9.42 9.42 16.47
CA SER A 116 10.11 8.24 15.96
C SER A 116 9.06 7.19 15.61
N PHE A 117 9.02 6.72 14.36
CA PHE A 117 8.12 5.64 13.97
C PHE A 117 8.77 4.30 14.33
N SER A 118 8.23 3.64 15.35
CA SER A 118 8.39 2.20 15.51
C SER A 118 7.50 1.49 14.50
N VAL A 119 8.08 0.71 13.59
CA VAL A 119 7.30 -0.29 12.83
C VAL A 119 6.83 -1.32 13.84
N TYR A 120 5.53 -1.29 14.14
CA TYR A 120 4.93 -2.09 15.20
C TYR A 120 4.93 -3.58 14.79
N ARG A 121 5.87 -4.37 15.33
CA ARG A 121 5.64 -5.82 15.47
C ARG A 121 4.66 -5.96 16.62
N GLN A 122 3.38 -6.21 16.34
CA GLN A 122 2.42 -6.54 17.39
C GLN A 122 2.82 -7.88 18.01
N GLN A 123 3.50 -7.83 19.17
CA GLN A 123 3.62 -8.97 20.09
C GLN A 123 2.39 -9.06 21.03
N GLY A 124 1.22 -8.63 20.55
CA GLY A 124 -0.05 -8.75 21.27
C GLY A 124 -0.90 -9.86 20.68
N ARG A 125 -1.64 -10.60 21.52
CA ARG A 125 -2.69 -11.51 21.05
C ARG A 125 -3.63 -10.74 20.13
N THR A 126 -3.87 -11.26 18.92
CA THR A 126 -4.92 -10.76 18.01
C THR A 126 -6.19 -10.54 18.83
N PRO A 127 -6.80 -9.34 18.81
CA PRO A 127 -8.03 -9.11 19.56
C PRO A 127 -9.07 -10.14 19.15
N ALA A 128 -9.76 -10.71 20.14
CA ALA A 128 -10.80 -11.70 19.89
C ALA A 128 -11.82 -11.15 18.88
N PRO A 129 -12.32 -11.97 17.94
CA PRO A 129 -13.26 -11.53 16.92
C PRO A 129 -14.46 -10.83 17.56
N SER A 130 -14.70 -9.59 17.15
CA SER A 130 -15.86 -8.81 17.58
C SER A 130 -17.04 -9.14 16.67
N LEU A 131 -18.16 -9.55 17.27
CA LEU A 131 -19.45 -9.73 16.58
C LEU A 131 -20.25 -8.42 16.52
N HIS A 132 -19.69 -7.30 16.98
CA HIS A 132 -20.45 -6.06 17.08
C HIS A 132 -20.54 -5.35 15.71
N PRO A 133 -21.76 -5.03 15.22
CA PRO A 133 -21.96 -4.52 13.86
C PRO A 133 -21.28 -3.16 13.60
N SER A 134 -21.10 -2.33 14.63
CA SER A 134 -20.35 -1.06 14.49
C SER A 134 -18.82 -1.23 14.46
N ARG A 135 -18.32 -2.45 14.64
CA ARG A 135 -16.88 -2.74 14.74
C ARG A 135 -16.54 -4.02 13.95
N PRO A 136 -16.54 -3.95 12.61
CA PRO A 136 -16.28 -5.12 11.78
C PRO A 136 -14.93 -5.73 12.15
N SER A 137 -14.91 -7.07 12.25
CA SER A 137 -13.71 -7.81 12.62
C SER A 137 -12.57 -7.51 11.65
N PHE A 138 -11.34 -7.70 12.12
CA PHE A 138 -10.15 -7.53 11.27
C PHE A 138 -10.25 -8.38 10.00
N ASP A 139 -10.80 -9.58 10.11
CA ASP A 139 -10.99 -10.50 8.99
C ASP A 139 -12.00 -10.00 7.96
N GLN A 140 -13.12 -9.40 8.40
CA GLN A 140 -14.10 -8.81 7.47
C GLN A 140 -13.52 -7.62 6.68
N LYS A 141 -12.63 -6.84 7.29
CA LYS A 141 -11.92 -5.76 6.58
C LYS A 141 -10.94 -6.34 5.58
N ARG A 142 -10.21 -7.39 5.96
CA ARG A 142 -9.27 -8.09 5.08
C ARG A 142 -9.98 -8.69 3.86
N GLU A 143 -11.14 -9.32 4.04
CA GLU A 143 -11.96 -9.85 2.94
C GLU A 143 -12.45 -8.75 1.99
N LEU A 144 -12.94 -7.63 2.53
CA LEU A 144 -13.35 -6.47 1.71
C LEU A 144 -12.19 -5.93 0.87
N PHE A 145 -10.99 -5.85 1.45
CA PHE A 145 -9.79 -5.44 0.73
C PHE A 145 -9.39 -6.45 -0.36
N LEU A 146 -9.49 -7.75 -0.09
CA LEU A 146 -9.21 -8.78 -1.09
C LEU A 146 -10.21 -8.72 -2.25
N VAL A 147 -11.50 -8.50 -1.99
CA VAL A 147 -12.51 -8.31 -3.04
C VAL A 147 -12.17 -7.10 -3.90
N LEU A 148 -11.77 -5.97 -3.30
CA LEU A 148 -11.36 -4.76 -4.04
C LEU A 148 -10.10 -4.98 -4.90
N LEU A 149 -9.15 -5.80 -4.42
CA LEU A 149 -7.90 -6.08 -5.12
C LEU A 149 -8.04 -7.16 -6.21
N VAL A 150 -9.00 -8.07 -6.06
CA VAL A 150 -9.24 -9.19 -6.98
C VAL A 150 -10.19 -8.79 -8.12
N THR A 151 -11.03 -7.76 -7.95
CA THR A 151 -11.96 -7.33 -9.01
C THR A 151 -11.18 -6.72 -10.19
N PRO A 152 -11.00 -7.43 -11.31
CA PRO A 152 -10.16 -6.97 -12.40
C PRO A 152 -11.02 -6.16 -13.37
N GLY A 153 -10.92 -4.85 -13.32
CA GLY A 153 -11.62 -4.01 -14.30
C GLY A 153 -11.55 -2.54 -13.96
N SER A 154 -10.62 -1.83 -14.62
CA SER A 154 -10.61 -0.38 -14.89
C SER A 154 -11.49 0.52 -14.01
N LEU A 155 -11.29 0.52 -12.69
CA LEU A 155 -11.96 1.49 -11.85
C LEU A 155 -11.19 2.81 -11.97
N SER A 156 -11.69 3.69 -12.83
CA SER A 156 -11.43 5.12 -12.70
C SER A 156 -11.60 5.52 -11.23
N HIS A 157 -10.82 6.49 -10.75
CA HIS A 157 -10.82 6.92 -9.34
C HIS A 157 -12.25 7.16 -8.78
N GLY A 158 -13.18 7.64 -9.62
CA GLY A 158 -14.59 7.81 -9.27
C GLY A 158 -15.33 6.49 -9.04
N ALA A 159 -15.11 5.49 -9.89
CA ALA A 159 -15.75 4.18 -9.79
C ALA A 159 -15.24 3.39 -8.57
N ALA A 160 -13.94 3.46 -8.25
CA ALA A 160 -13.40 2.84 -7.04
C ALA A 160 -14.00 3.46 -5.76
N ARG A 161 -14.13 4.78 -5.74
CA ARG A 161 -14.73 5.50 -4.60
C ARG A 161 -16.23 5.21 -4.46
N GLN A 162 -16.96 5.14 -5.58
CA GLN A 162 -18.37 4.74 -5.56
C GLN A 162 -18.56 3.30 -5.08
N LEU A 163 -17.70 2.37 -5.50
CA LEU A 163 -17.80 0.98 -5.08
C LEU A 163 -17.56 0.82 -3.57
N VAL A 164 -16.56 1.51 -3.02
CA VAL A 164 -16.32 1.57 -1.57
C VAL A 164 -17.53 2.16 -0.84
N ASN A 165 -18.09 3.27 -1.34
CA ASN A 165 -19.28 3.87 -0.73
C ASN A 165 -20.51 2.95 -0.81
N VAL A 166 -20.75 2.27 -1.94
CA VAL A 166 -21.86 1.33 -2.10
C VAL A 166 -21.70 0.12 -1.18
N LEU A 167 -20.49 -0.41 -1.02
CA LEU A 167 -20.21 -1.53 -0.12
C LEU A 167 -20.39 -1.14 1.35
N LEU A 168 -19.95 0.07 1.73
CA LEU A 168 -20.16 0.61 3.07
C LEU A 168 -21.65 0.89 3.34
N SER A 169 -22.38 1.44 2.36
CA SER A 169 -23.81 1.74 2.50
C SER A 169 -24.70 0.49 2.48
N ARG A 170 -24.39 -0.52 1.66
CA ARG A 170 -25.17 -1.76 1.57
C ARG A 170 -25.02 -2.66 2.81
N LYS A 171 -23.87 -2.64 3.49
CA LYS A 171 -23.67 -3.42 4.73
C LYS A 171 -24.12 -2.71 6.02
N MET A 172 -24.57 -1.45 5.94
CA MET A 172 -25.07 -0.69 7.09
C MET A 172 -26.61 -0.58 7.17
N CYS A 173 -27.36 -1.08 6.17
CA CYS A 173 -28.82 -0.88 6.11
C CYS A 173 -29.68 -2.15 6.24
N HIS A 174 -29.10 -3.33 6.49
CA HIS A 174 -29.89 -4.49 6.87
C HIS A 174 -29.78 -4.73 8.37
N THR A 175 -30.70 -4.14 9.13
CA THR A 175 -31.54 -4.78 10.17
C THR A 175 -32.09 -3.71 11.11
N LEU A 176 -33.15 -3.02 10.67
CA LEU A 176 -34.15 -2.45 11.56
C LEU A 176 -35.50 -3.01 11.10
N LYS A 177 -35.87 -4.15 11.68
CA LYS A 177 -37.27 -4.47 11.94
C LYS A 177 -37.40 -4.51 13.45
N MET A 178 -37.93 -3.42 14.00
CA MET A 178 -38.51 -3.39 15.33
C MET A 178 -39.67 -4.38 15.32
N ILE A 179 -39.64 -5.38 16.20
CA ILE A 179 -40.82 -6.12 16.61
C ILE A 179 -41.18 -5.50 17.96
N ASP A 180 -42.20 -4.66 17.97
CA ASP A 180 -42.84 -4.20 19.20
C ASP A 180 -43.67 -5.37 19.76
N SER A 181 -43.55 -5.58 21.08
CA SER A 181 -44.37 -6.51 21.88
C SER A 181 -45.60 -5.80 22.41
#